data_AF-A0A524DKH0-F1
#
_entry.id   AF-A0A524DKH0-F1
#
_cell.length_a   1.000
_cell.length_b   1.000
_cell.length_c   1.000
_cell.angle_alpha   90.00
_cell.angle_beta   90.00
_cell.angle_gamma   90.00
#
_symmetry.space_group_name_H-M   'P 1'
#
loop_
_entity.id
_entity.type
_entity.pdbx_description
1 polymer ?
#
loop_
_entity_poly.entity_id
_entity_poly.type
_entity_poly.pdbx_seq_one_letter_code
_entity_poly.pdbx_strand_id
1 'polypeptide(L)'
;EIVNCTEKKDKDIIKKVKHYIESGADIIDIGCVANKSYPERVKEIIKIIHEEFEVLLSIDSMDSSEILAAIEEGIDMILSLDSGNYEEFLHVNKEIPIVILPTNIKQAYFPKDPEIRVENLFKLTKVLKAQGFSKMIADPLLETPISPGMTNSLKAYFLYKEKLLEKENSSLELPLFFGISNVVELMDIDSVGINGLLASMAIELDMGIMFTVEHSTKLMGGVAELKNCIKLNYLSKHRKTPPINQGISIFKAKGKLSGIKPKIDKSGAVIVEKLNETYQPDKKGYFKIYVNHFERCIYVLQYSLNHDLLKVLIGKNAEALSKKIIELNLTDDIYHVNYLGRELSKAEFCLFSGKPYIQDN
;
A
#
# COMPACT_ATOMS: atom_id res chain seq x y z
N GLU A 1 6.52 1.16 7.70
CA GLU A 1 7.89 1.63 8.02
C GLU A 1 8.27 2.95 7.34
N ILE A 2 8.99 3.78 8.09
CA ILE A 2 9.79 4.90 7.59
C ILE A 2 11.22 4.40 7.36
N VAL A 3 11.53 4.01 6.12
CA VAL A 3 12.84 3.43 5.75
C VAL A 3 13.98 4.43 5.99
N ASN A 4 15.06 3.98 6.63
CA ASN A 4 16.22 4.79 7.01
C ASN A 4 15.79 6.06 7.78
N CYS A 5 14.93 5.89 8.79
CA CYS A 5 14.35 6.97 9.58
C CYS A 5 15.44 7.81 10.27
N THR A 6 16.47 7.16 10.81
CA THR A 6 17.57 7.80 11.54
C THR A 6 18.38 8.80 10.71
N GLU A 7 18.42 8.66 9.38
CA GLU A 7 19.09 9.60 8.47
C GLU A 7 18.18 10.75 7.99
N LYS A 8 16.88 10.76 8.35
CA LYS A 8 15.94 11.80 7.93
C LYS A 8 15.92 12.97 8.91
N LYS A 9 15.58 14.14 8.38
CA LYS A 9 15.32 15.35 9.16
C LYS A 9 13.98 15.23 9.87
N ASP A 10 13.85 15.81 11.07
CA ASP A 10 12.64 15.76 11.89
C ASP A 10 11.38 16.19 11.12
N LYS A 11 11.49 17.29 10.35
CA LYS A 11 10.38 17.79 9.53
C LYS A 11 9.88 16.78 8.50
N ASP A 12 10.74 15.92 7.97
CA ASP A 12 10.36 14.90 6.99
C ASP A 12 9.81 13.65 7.68
N ILE A 13 10.31 13.32 8.89
CA ILE A 13 9.77 12.26 9.76
C ILE A 13 8.33 12.61 10.16
N ILE A 14 8.11 13.79 10.76
CA ILE A 14 6.79 14.26 11.20
C ILE A 14 5.78 14.22 10.04
N LYS A 15 6.17 14.68 8.84
CA LYS A 15 5.31 14.61 7.65
C LYS A 15 4.96 13.17 7.27
N LYS A 16 5.92 12.24 7.32
CA LYS A 16 5.69 10.83 6.99
C LYS A 16 4.81 10.15 8.04
N VAL A 17 5.03 10.41 9.32
CA VAL A 17 4.20 9.90 10.42
C VAL A 17 2.75 10.34 10.22
N LYS A 18 2.53 11.65 10.04
CA LYS A 18 1.20 12.21 9.77
C LYS A 18 0.53 11.54 8.56
N HIS A 19 1.25 11.41 7.45
CA HIS A 19 0.75 10.76 6.23
C HIS A 19 0.37 9.29 6.46
N TYR A 20 1.16 8.54 7.24
CA TYR A 20 0.87 7.13 7.54
C TYR A 20 -0.32 6.97 8.49
N ILE A 21 -0.47 7.83 9.50
CA ILE A 21 -1.65 7.87 10.36
C ILE A 21 -2.91 8.17 9.53
N GLU A 22 -2.87 9.21 8.70
CA GLU A 22 -3.98 9.58 7.79
C GLU A 22 -4.29 8.48 6.77
N SER A 23 -3.28 7.69 6.38
CA SER A 23 -3.44 6.51 5.52
C SER A 23 -4.00 5.28 6.23
N GLY A 24 -4.11 5.32 7.57
CA GLY A 24 -4.71 4.27 8.39
C GLY A 24 -3.73 3.21 8.90
N ALA A 25 -2.45 3.55 9.05
CA ALA A 25 -1.49 2.71 9.76
C ALA A 25 -1.83 2.64 11.26
N ASP A 26 -1.77 1.44 11.83
CA ASP A 26 -2.04 1.21 13.25
C ASP A 26 -0.76 1.31 14.12
N ILE A 27 0.41 1.07 13.51
CA ILE A 27 1.74 1.17 14.12
C ILE A 27 2.68 1.85 13.13
N ILE A 28 3.52 2.78 13.60
CA ILE A 28 4.55 3.43 12.80
C ILE A 28 5.90 2.81 13.12
N ASP A 29 6.47 2.17 12.10
CA ASP A 29 7.77 1.52 12.23
C ASP A 29 8.94 2.47 11.87
N ILE A 30 9.93 2.52 12.76
CA ILE A 30 11.17 3.28 12.65
C ILE A 30 12.25 2.34 12.09
N GLY A 31 12.50 2.44 10.78
CA GLY A 31 13.56 1.66 10.13
C GLY A 31 14.94 2.26 10.34
N CYS A 32 15.84 1.54 11.02
CA CYS A 32 17.23 1.94 11.18
C CYS A 32 18.08 1.59 9.95
N VAL A 33 19.28 2.18 9.87
CA VAL A 33 20.19 1.97 8.75
C VAL A 33 21.05 0.72 9.00
N ALA A 34 21.02 -0.24 8.09
CA ALA A 34 21.87 -1.41 8.19
C ALA A 34 23.37 -1.01 8.28
N ASN A 35 24.09 -1.65 9.20
CA ASN A 35 25.53 -1.44 9.45
C ASN A 35 25.95 -0.04 9.96
N LYS A 36 25.00 0.79 10.42
CA LYS A 36 25.30 2.03 11.14
C LYS A 36 24.38 2.16 12.34
N SER A 37 24.96 2.45 13.49
CA SER A 37 24.20 2.55 14.75
C SER A 37 24.06 4.02 15.17
N TYR A 38 22.83 4.43 15.48
CA TYR A 38 22.47 5.79 15.92
C TYR A 38 21.54 5.78 17.14
N PRO A 39 21.95 5.22 18.30
CA PRO A 39 21.06 5.04 19.46
C PRO A 39 20.49 6.36 20.00
N GLU A 40 21.30 7.41 20.11
CA GLU A 40 20.83 8.73 20.56
C GLU A 40 19.80 9.32 19.58
N ARG A 41 19.99 9.09 18.27
CA ARG A 41 19.05 9.55 17.26
C ARG A 41 17.72 8.82 17.34
N VAL A 42 17.73 7.52 17.65
CA VAL A 42 16.51 6.74 17.90
C VAL A 42 15.72 7.35 19.05
N LYS A 43 16.39 7.73 20.15
CA LYS A 43 15.74 8.39 21.30
C LYS A 43 15.07 9.70 20.93
N GLU A 44 15.79 10.55 20.20
CA GLU A 44 15.26 11.82 19.69
C GLU A 44 14.01 11.62 18.82
N ILE A 45 14.04 10.66 17.91
CA ILE A 45 12.94 10.37 16.99
C ILE A 45 11.70 9.92 17.75
N ILE A 46 11.84 8.99 18.71
CA ILE A 46 10.72 8.50 19.52
C ILE A 46 10.08 9.64 20.30
N LYS A 47 10.88 10.48 20.96
CA LYS A 47 10.38 11.67 21.70
C LYS A 47 9.58 12.61 20.81
N ILE A 48 10.15 13.02 19.68
CA ILE A 48 9.51 13.96 18.76
C ILE A 48 8.18 13.39 18.22
N ILE A 49 8.10 12.09 17.97
CA ILE A 49 6.86 11.47 17.50
C ILE A 49 5.81 11.43 18.60
N HIS A 50 6.18 11.00 19.82
CA HIS A 50 5.26 10.95 20.96
C HIS A 50 4.77 12.33 21.42
N GLU A 51 5.57 13.38 21.25
CA GLU A 51 5.16 14.77 21.56
C GLU A 51 4.06 15.28 20.62
N GLU A 52 4.04 14.82 19.36
CA GLU A 52 3.15 15.35 18.31
C GLU A 52 1.98 14.41 17.98
N PHE A 53 2.10 13.11 18.24
CA PHE A 53 1.14 12.10 17.80
C PHE A 53 0.87 11.04 18.87
N GLU A 54 -0.41 10.68 19.04
CA GLU A 54 -0.82 9.51 19.80
C GLU A 54 -0.85 8.29 18.86
N VAL A 55 0.27 7.58 18.76
CA VAL A 55 0.42 6.42 17.87
C VAL A 55 1.42 5.42 18.44
N LEU A 56 1.20 4.13 18.16
CA LEU A 56 2.14 3.08 18.53
C LEU A 56 3.37 3.09 17.63
N LEU A 57 4.54 2.85 18.21
CA LEU A 57 5.82 2.83 17.52
C LEU A 57 6.48 1.45 17.59
N SER A 58 7.07 1.03 16.47
CA SER A 58 7.98 -0.11 16.44
C SER A 58 9.38 0.31 15.99
N ILE A 59 10.39 -0.45 16.42
CA ILE A 59 11.77 -0.28 16.02
C ILE A 59 12.21 -1.46 15.15
N ASP A 60 12.70 -1.17 13.94
CA ASP A 60 13.36 -2.16 13.06
C ASP A 60 14.86 -1.91 13.06
N SER A 61 15.56 -2.64 13.92
CA SER A 61 17.01 -2.67 14.00
C SER A 61 17.49 -4.05 14.40
N MET A 62 18.74 -4.36 14.03
CA MET A 62 19.48 -5.52 14.50
C MET A 62 20.60 -5.12 15.48
N ASP A 63 20.80 -3.83 15.72
CA ASP A 63 21.82 -3.30 16.62
C ASP A 63 21.28 -3.18 18.05
N SER A 64 21.96 -3.83 18.99
CA SER A 64 21.48 -3.88 20.37
C SER A 64 21.45 -2.53 21.06
N SER A 65 22.35 -1.61 20.71
CA SER A 65 22.34 -0.28 21.33
C SER A 65 21.14 0.56 20.87
N GLU A 66 20.72 0.43 19.60
CA GLU A 66 19.52 1.10 19.09
C GLU A 66 18.23 0.53 19.69
N ILE A 67 18.14 -0.80 19.83
CA ILE A 67 16.98 -1.45 20.45
C ILE A 67 16.88 -1.05 21.93
N LEU A 68 17.99 -1.10 22.67
CA LEU A 68 18.01 -0.69 24.09
C LEU A 68 17.64 0.79 24.25
N ALA A 69 18.15 1.65 23.37
CA ALA A 69 17.79 3.07 23.35
C ALA A 69 16.28 3.28 23.08
N ALA A 70 15.69 2.49 22.18
CA ALA A 70 14.25 2.53 21.93
C ALA A 70 13.42 2.07 23.13
N ILE A 71 13.87 1.02 23.83
CA ILE A 71 13.22 0.51 25.05
C ILE A 71 13.25 1.57 26.16
N GLU A 72 14.38 2.26 26.35
CA GLU A 72 14.52 3.34 27.34
C GLU A 72 13.52 4.48 27.11
N GLU A 73 13.15 4.75 25.86
CA GLU A 73 12.19 5.80 25.46
C GLU A 73 10.76 5.28 25.28
N GLY A 74 10.49 4.03 25.67
CA GLY A 74 9.14 3.48 25.72
C GLY A 74 8.59 3.03 24.37
N ILE A 75 9.39 2.41 23.51
CA ILE A 75 8.91 1.79 22.27
C ILE A 75 7.84 0.72 22.53
N ASP A 76 6.85 0.62 21.65
CA ASP A 76 5.72 -0.32 21.81
C ASP A 76 5.98 -1.71 21.23
N MET A 77 6.92 -1.87 20.29
CA MET A 77 7.23 -3.17 19.68
C MET A 77 8.64 -3.22 19.09
N ILE A 78 9.27 -4.40 19.14
CA ILE A 78 10.58 -4.67 18.53
C ILE A 78 10.39 -5.62 17.34
N LEU A 79 10.84 -5.25 16.14
CA LEU A 79 10.56 -6.02 14.92
C LEU A 79 11.48 -7.22 14.65
N SER A 80 12.68 -7.25 15.19
CA SER A 80 13.65 -8.25 14.72
C SER A 80 14.53 -8.77 15.85
N LEU A 81 14.10 -9.86 16.49
CA LEU A 81 14.99 -10.73 17.27
C LEU A 81 15.17 -12.08 16.59
N ASP A 82 16.40 -12.59 16.63
CA ASP A 82 16.73 -13.90 16.09
C ASP A 82 17.69 -14.65 17.03
N SER A 83 18.10 -15.85 16.64
CA SER A 83 18.98 -16.67 17.47
C SER A 83 20.38 -16.07 17.70
N GLY A 84 20.75 -15.02 16.96
CA GLY A 84 22.04 -14.35 17.06
C GLY A 84 22.09 -13.18 18.04
N ASN A 85 20.93 -12.61 18.43
CA ASN A 85 20.88 -11.44 19.31
C ASN A 85 19.94 -11.59 20.54
N TYR A 86 19.03 -12.57 20.57
CA TYR A 86 18.00 -12.64 21.62
C TYR A 86 18.54 -12.67 23.07
N GLU A 87 19.73 -13.26 23.29
CA GLU A 87 20.36 -13.38 24.62
C GLU A 87 20.64 -12.01 25.25
N GLU A 88 20.95 -11.03 24.42
CA GLU A 88 21.24 -9.66 24.83
C GLU A 88 19.99 -8.96 25.39
N PHE A 89 18.78 -9.49 25.14
CA PHE A 89 17.52 -8.89 25.54
C PHE A 89 16.77 -9.66 26.62
N LEU A 90 17.33 -10.73 27.21
CA LEU A 90 16.61 -11.53 28.22
C LEU A 90 16.25 -10.76 29.50
N HIS A 91 16.91 -9.63 29.75
CA HIS A 91 16.73 -8.78 30.92
C HIS A 91 15.77 -7.60 30.69
N VAL A 92 15.33 -7.37 29.44
CA VAL A 92 14.46 -6.24 29.12
C VAL A 92 13.01 -6.51 29.54
N ASN A 93 12.17 -5.49 29.45
CA ASN A 93 10.75 -5.61 29.76
C ASN A 93 10.06 -6.64 28.85
N LYS A 94 9.64 -7.77 29.43
CA LYS A 94 9.01 -8.91 28.74
C LYS A 94 7.58 -8.61 28.26
N GLU A 95 7.03 -7.47 28.65
CA GLU A 95 5.71 -7.00 28.21
C GLU A 95 5.71 -6.29 26.85
N ILE A 96 6.89 -5.96 26.31
CA ILE A 96 7.03 -5.39 24.96
C ILE A 96 6.91 -6.54 23.95
N PRO A 97 5.95 -6.48 23.00
CA PRO A 97 5.86 -7.42 21.89
C PRO A 97 7.13 -7.48 21.04
N ILE A 98 7.52 -8.71 20.66
CA ILE A 98 8.71 -8.96 19.87
C ILE A 98 8.37 -9.83 18.66
N VAL A 99 8.77 -9.38 17.48
CA VAL A 99 8.74 -10.21 16.28
C VAL A 99 10.04 -11.02 16.19
N ILE A 100 9.90 -12.33 16.04
CA ILE A 100 11.01 -13.28 16.00
C ILE A 100 11.22 -13.84 14.59
N LEU A 101 12.49 -14.02 14.24
CA LEU A 101 12.93 -14.46 12.91
C LEU A 101 13.56 -15.86 12.94
N PRO A 102 13.48 -16.64 11.85
CA PRO A 102 14.09 -17.97 11.74
C PRO A 102 15.61 -17.95 11.47
N THR A 103 16.29 -16.83 11.71
CA THR A 103 17.66 -16.55 11.24
C THR A 103 18.70 -16.59 12.37
N ASN A 104 19.97 -16.51 11.97
CA ASN A 104 21.06 -16.04 12.80
C ASN A 104 21.91 -15.06 11.98
N ILE A 105 21.55 -13.78 12.01
CA ILE A 105 22.19 -12.74 11.21
C ILE A 105 23.66 -12.58 11.60
N LYS A 106 23.99 -12.68 12.90
CA LYS A 106 25.36 -12.60 13.42
C LYS A 106 26.29 -13.67 12.81
N GLN A 107 25.75 -14.83 12.45
CA GLN A 107 26.46 -15.93 11.79
C GLN A 107 26.17 -16.04 10.29
N ALA A 108 25.51 -15.04 9.69
CA ALA A 108 25.08 -15.04 8.28
C ALA A 108 24.25 -16.28 7.88
N TYR A 109 23.44 -16.80 8.80
CA TYR A 109 22.59 -17.96 8.58
C TYR A 109 21.14 -17.54 8.25
N PHE A 110 20.77 -17.79 6.98
CA PHE A 110 19.46 -17.48 6.41
C PHE A 110 18.86 -18.74 5.78
N PRO A 111 18.12 -19.57 6.54
CA PRO A 111 17.58 -20.81 6.00
C PRO A 111 16.61 -20.53 4.86
N LYS A 112 16.77 -21.21 3.72
CA LYS A 112 15.84 -21.14 2.59
C LYS A 112 14.73 -22.18 2.68
N ASP A 113 15.01 -23.31 3.32
CA ASP A 113 14.03 -24.38 3.44
C ASP A 113 12.87 -23.97 4.38
N PRO A 114 11.61 -24.06 3.92
CA PRO A 114 10.45 -23.68 4.71
C PRO A 114 10.26 -24.47 6.01
N GLU A 115 10.60 -25.76 6.05
CA GLU A 115 10.47 -26.58 7.25
C GLU A 115 11.51 -26.18 8.30
N ILE A 116 12.75 -25.92 7.86
CA ILE A 116 13.82 -25.41 8.72
C ILE A 116 13.45 -24.05 9.32
N ARG A 117 12.81 -23.15 8.53
CA ARG A 117 12.33 -21.86 9.06
C ARG A 117 11.34 -22.04 10.19
N VAL A 118 10.32 -22.89 9.99
CA VAL A 118 9.31 -23.17 11.01
C VAL A 118 9.93 -23.80 12.25
N GLU A 119 10.86 -24.75 12.07
CA GLU A 119 11.57 -25.36 13.19
C GLU A 119 12.41 -24.36 13.99
N ASN A 120 13.10 -23.43 13.33
CA ASN A 120 13.86 -22.39 13.99
C ASN A 120 12.96 -21.44 14.78
N LEU A 121 11.81 -21.04 14.21
CA LEU A 121 10.80 -20.24 14.92
C LEU A 121 10.28 -20.96 16.15
N PHE A 122 9.94 -22.25 16.05
CA PHE A 122 9.48 -23.05 17.18
C PHE A 122 10.55 -23.21 18.26
N LYS A 123 11.81 -23.44 17.87
CA LYS A 123 12.94 -23.51 18.81
C LYS A 123 13.10 -22.20 19.57
N LEU A 124 13.13 -21.07 18.87
CA LEU A 124 13.28 -19.75 19.50
C LEU A 124 12.08 -19.41 20.38
N THR A 125 10.85 -19.76 19.94
CA THR A 125 9.63 -19.62 20.74
C THR A 125 9.74 -20.38 22.06
N LYS A 126 10.20 -21.64 22.04
CA LYS A 126 10.38 -22.45 23.26
C LYS A 126 11.39 -21.80 24.22
N VAL A 127 12.52 -21.34 23.69
CA VAL A 127 13.57 -20.67 24.48
C VAL A 127 13.01 -19.41 25.14
N LEU A 128 12.38 -18.52 24.38
CA LEU A 128 11.85 -17.26 24.90
C LEU A 128 10.69 -17.46 25.88
N LYS A 129 9.78 -18.43 25.62
CA LYS A 129 8.75 -18.80 26.60
C LYS A 129 9.34 -19.29 27.92
N ALA A 130 10.39 -20.11 27.88
CA ALA A 130 11.08 -20.58 29.09
C ALA A 130 11.76 -19.42 29.86
N GLN A 131 12.15 -18.36 29.15
CA GLN A 131 12.67 -17.12 29.74
C GLN A 131 11.57 -16.15 30.20
N GLY A 132 10.29 -16.51 30.05
CA GLY A 132 9.15 -15.74 30.51
C GLY A 132 8.59 -14.71 29.53
N PHE A 133 9.00 -14.74 28.26
CA PHE A 133 8.37 -13.92 27.22
C PHE A 133 7.01 -14.51 26.84
N SER A 134 5.98 -13.66 26.82
CA SER A 134 4.59 -14.06 26.51
C SER A 134 4.05 -13.40 25.23
N LYS A 135 4.55 -12.22 24.87
CA LYS A 135 4.13 -11.43 23.71
C LYS A 135 5.16 -11.56 22.58
N MET A 136 4.99 -12.58 21.76
CA MET A 136 5.83 -12.82 20.60
C MET A 136 4.97 -12.94 19.34
N ILE A 137 5.57 -12.58 18.21
CA ILE A 137 4.98 -12.68 16.87
C ILE A 137 6.00 -13.42 16.01
N ALA A 138 5.58 -14.42 15.23
CA ALA A 138 6.49 -15.14 14.35
C ALA A 138 6.50 -14.53 12.94
N ASP A 139 7.69 -14.29 12.39
CA ASP A 139 7.85 -13.95 10.97
C ASP A 139 8.58 -15.06 10.21
N PRO A 140 7.86 -15.88 9.42
CA PRO A 140 8.48 -16.85 8.48
C PRO A 140 9.30 -16.23 7.34
N LEU A 141 9.32 -14.90 7.20
CA LEU A 141 10.02 -14.10 6.19
C LEU A 141 9.51 -14.31 4.77
N LEU A 142 8.65 -13.39 4.29
CA LEU A 142 8.25 -13.33 2.89
C LEU A 142 9.40 -12.81 2.02
N GLU A 143 9.85 -13.64 1.08
CA GLU A 143 10.95 -13.32 0.19
C GLU A 143 10.48 -12.71 -1.14
N THR A 144 11.44 -12.13 -1.85
CA THR A 144 11.23 -11.51 -3.15
C THR A 144 10.75 -12.55 -4.20
N PRO A 145 9.99 -12.12 -5.21
CA PRO A 145 9.54 -12.99 -6.29
C PRO A 145 10.72 -13.60 -7.05
N ILE A 146 10.56 -14.86 -7.49
CA ILE A 146 11.50 -15.62 -8.33
C ILE A 146 12.83 -15.99 -7.63
N SER A 147 13.55 -15.03 -7.06
CA SER A 147 14.84 -15.26 -6.41
C SER A 147 15.00 -14.38 -5.18
N PRO A 148 15.15 -14.97 -3.97
CA PRO A 148 15.22 -16.41 -3.69
C PRO A 148 13.89 -17.19 -3.84
N GLY A 149 12.71 -16.53 -3.83
CA GLY A 149 11.45 -17.13 -4.28
C GLY A 149 10.28 -17.03 -3.30
N MET A 150 9.38 -16.06 -3.54
CA MET A 150 8.16 -15.82 -2.76
C MET A 150 7.30 -17.06 -2.47
N THR A 151 7.09 -17.95 -3.46
CA THR A 151 6.23 -19.13 -3.29
C THR A 151 6.78 -20.11 -2.25
N ASN A 152 8.10 -20.24 -2.18
CA ASN A 152 8.78 -21.05 -1.17
C ASN A 152 8.61 -20.42 0.22
N SER A 153 8.75 -19.09 0.35
CA SER A 153 8.46 -18.43 1.63
C SER A 153 6.99 -18.56 2.04
N LEU A 154 6.03 -18.48 1.11
CA LEU A 154 4.60 -18.70 1.41
C LEU A 154 4.36 -20.11 1.97
N LYS A 155 5.06 -21.13 1.46
CA LYS A 155 5.01 -22.49 2.04
C LYS A 155 5.35 -22.49 3.53
N ALA A 156 6.29 -21.66 3.99
CA ALA A 156 6.65 -21.59 5.41
C ALA A 156 5.48 -21.09 6.29
N TYR A 157 4.67 -20.14 5.80
CA TYR A 157 3.47 -19.69 6.50
C TYR A 157 2.41 -20.80 6.62
N PHE A 158 2.18 -21.56 5.55
CA PHE A 158 1.27 -22.71 5.57
C PHE A 158 1.76 -23.81 6.51
N LEU A 159 3.04 -24.20 6.39
CA LEU A 159 3.66 -25.21 7.24
C LEU A 159 3.65 -24.81 8.72
N TYR A 160 3.82 -23.53 9.04
CA TYR A 160 3.70 -23.04 10.41
C TYR A 160 2.33 -23.39 11.00
N LYS A 161 1.24 -23.05 10.27
CA LYS A 161 -0.13 -23.38 10.71
C LYS A 161 -0.41 -24.87 10.71
N GLU A 162 0.11 -25.63 9.74
CA GLU A 162 -0.03 -27.09 9.69
C GLU A 162 0.65 -27.77 10.89
N LYS A 163 1.92 -27.46 11.16
CA LYS A 163 2.66 -28.05 12.27
C LYS A 163 2.05 -27.70 13.64
N LEU A 164 1.35 -26.57 13.78
CA LEU A 164 0.62 -26.22 15.01
C LEU A 164 -0.58 -27.16 15.31
N LEU A 165 -1.11 -27.87 14.32
CA LEU A 165 -2.16 -28.87 14.53
C LEU A 165 -1.65 -30.10 15.29
N GLU A 166 -0.34 -30.33 15.28
CA GLU A 166 0.30 -31.38 16.07
C GLU A 166 0.24 -31.02 17.56
N LYS A 167 -0.20 -31.98 18.39
CA LYS A 167 -0.42 -31.74 19.83
C LYS A 167 0.81 -31.18 20.54
N GLU A 168 2.01 -31.61 20.16
CA GLU A 168 3.28 -31.14 20.74
C GLU A 168 3.62 -29.67 20.42
N ASN A 169 3.13 -29.16 19.30
CA ASN A 169 3.42 -27.82 18.81
C ASN A 169 2.27 -26.84 19.05
N SER A 170 1.07 -27.31 19.39
CA SER A 170 -0.11 -26.47 19.68
C SER A 170 0.15 -25.33 20.68
N SER A 171 0.98 -25.56 21.69
CA SER A 171 1.35 -24.54 22.68
C SER A 171 2.31 -23.45 22.16
N LEU A 172 2.79 -23.57 20.92
CA LEU A 172 3.74 -22.66 20.28
C LEU A 172 3.07 -21.66 19.34
N GLU A 173 1.74 -21.66 19.24
CA GLU A 173 1.03 -20.73 18.37
C GLU A 173 1.33 -19.28 18.77
N LEU A 174 1.78 -18.51 17.78
CA LEU A 174 1.98 -17.06 17.84
C LEU A 174 1.21 -16.40 16.70
N PRO A 175 0.81 -15.12 16.84
CA PRO A 175 0.42 -14.30 15.72
C PRO A 175 1.51 -14.28 14.65
N LEU A 176 1.12 -14.22 13.38
CA LEU A 176 2.06 -14.15 12.25
C LEU A 176 2.25 -12.70 11.79
N PHE A 177 3.51 -12.35 11.53
CA PHE A 177 3.92 -11.13 10.86
C PHE A 177 4.07 -11.37 9.36
N PHE A 178 3.59 -10.43 8.54
CA PHE A 178 3.64 -10.56 7.09
C PHE A 178 4.16 -9.27 6.44
N GLY A 179 5.48 -9.23 6.24
CA GLY A 179 6.18 -8.18 5.53
C GLY A 179 6.01 -8.27 4.02
N ILE A 180 5.03 -7.55 3.46
CA ILE A 180 4.70 -7.68 2.03
C ILE A 180 5.58 -6.83 1.10
N SER A 181 6.32 -5.86 1.65
CA SER A 181 7.13 -4.90 0.89
C SER A 181 8.08 -5.56 -0.11
N ASN A 182 8.71 -6.68 0.27
CA ASN A 182 9.63 -7.46 -0.58
C ASN A 182 8.99 -7.94 -1.88
N VAL A 183 7.67 -8.11 -1.89
CA VAL A 183 6.91 -8.52 -3.08
C VAL A 183 6.33 -7.32 -3.79
N VAL A 184 5.64 -6.43 -3.06
CA VAL A 184 4.92 -5.30 -3.67
C VAL A 184 5.90 -4.33 -4.32
N GLU A 185 7.09 -4.13 -3.75
CA GLU A 185 8.11 -3.22 -4.29
C GLU A 185 8.81 -3.82 -5.52
N LEU A 186 9.15 -5.11 -5.46
CA LEU A 186 10.06 -5.77 -6.41
C LEU A 186 9.34 -6.53 -7.53
N MET A 187 8.24 -5.95 -8.02
CA MET A 187 7.53 -6.39 -9.22
C MET A 187 7.14 -5.19 -10.08
N ASP A 188 7.25 -5.27 -11.40
CA ASP A 188 6.80 -4.22 -12.32
C ASP A 188 5.31 -4.34 -12.68
N ILE A 189 4.45 -4.41 -11.66
CA ILE A 189 2.97 -4.47 -11.78
C ILE A 189 2.30 -3.60 -10.71
N ASP A 190 1.00 -3.29 -10.86
CA ASP A 190 0.26 -2.40 -9.95
C ASP A 190 0.23 -2.90 -8.50
N SER A 191 0.63 -2.03 -7.56
CA SER A 191 0.70 -2.32 -6.13
C SER A 191 -0.64 -2.73 -5.55
N VAL A 192 -1.73 -2.12 -6.01
CA VAL A 192 -3.09 -2.40 -5.54
C VAL A 192 -3.47 -3.87 -5.76
N GLY A 193 -3.15 -4.43 -6.92
CA GLY A 193 -3.46 -5.82 -7.24
C GLY A 193 -2.69 -6.79 -6.35
N ILE A 194 -1.39 -6.54 -6.16
CA ILE A 194 -0.54 -7.34 -5.26
C ILE A 194 -1.04 -7.22 -3.81
N ASN A 195 -1.26 -6.00 -3.32
CA ASN A 195 -1.79 -5.74 -1.97
C ASN A 195 -3.11 -6.47 -1.75
N GLY A 196 -4.01 -6.46 -2.75
CA GLY A 196 -5.28 -7.18 -2.71
C GLY A 196 -5.08 -8.68 -2.51
N LEU A 197 -4.24 -9.30 -3.33
CA LEU A 197 -3.95 -10.73 -3.28
C LEU A 197 -3.26 -11.15 -1.98
N LEU A 198 -2.22 -10.42 -1.55
CA LEU A 198 -1.48 -10.73 -0.32
C LEU A 198 -2.35 -10.50 0.92
N ALA A 199 -3.22 -9.48 0.91
CA ALA A 199 -4.20 -9.30 1.99
C ALA A 199 -5.22 -10.45 2.05
N SER A 200 -5.65 -11.02 0.92
CA SER A 200 -6.48 -12.23 0.92
C SER A 200 -5.77 -13.39 1.61
N MET A 201 -4.52 -13.66 1.24
CA MET A 201 -3.71 -14.73 1.85
C MET A 201 -3.51 -14.51 3.36
N ALA A 202 -3.23 -13.26 3.76
CA ALA A 202 -3.06 -12.91 5.17
C ALA A 202 -4.33 -13.16 5.99
N ILE A 203 -5.49 -12.79 5.45
CA ILE A 203 -6.79 -13.01 6.09
C ILE A 203 -7.17 -14.49 6.14
N GLU A 204 -6.87 -15.26 5.09
CA GLU A 204 -7.07 -16.72 5.05
C GLU A 204 -6.22 -17.43 6.11
N LEU A 205 -4.96 -17.04 6.27
CA LEU A 205 -4.01 -17.62 7.22
C LEU A 205 -4.08 -17.01 8.63
N ASP A 206 -5.03 -16.10 8.86
CA ASP A 206 -5.25 -15.43 10.15
C ASP A 206 -3.98 -14.75 10.70
N MET A 207 -3.28 -14.04 9.80
CA MET A 207 -2.07 -13.30 10.15
C MET A 207 -2.43 -12.05 10.97
N GLY A 208 -1.63 -11.76 12.00
CA GLY A 208 -1.91 -10.70 12.96
C GLY A 208 -1.39 -9.33 12.53
N ILE A 209 -0.27 -9.29 11.82
CA ILE A 209 0.37 -8.04 11.41
C ILE A 209 0.69 -8.08 9.92
N MET A 210 0.26 -7.03 9.21
CA MET A 210 0.66 -6.77 7.84
C MET A 210 1.58 -5.56 7.80
N PHE A 211 2.77 -5.72 7.24
CA PHE A 211 3.80 -4.70 7.23
C PHE A 211 4.13 -4.23 5.81
N THR A 212 4.21 -2.90 5.63
CA THR A 212 4.43 -2.27 4.34
C THR A 212 5.24 -0.97 4.44
N VAL A 213 5.72 -0.50 3.28
CA VAL A 213 6.53 0.72 3.11
C VAL A 213 5.95 1.62 2.03
N GLU A 214 6.17 2.93 2.13
CA GLU A 214 6.04 3.87 1.02
C GLU A 214 7.39 4.52 0.72
N HIS A 215 8.30 3.70 0.23
CA HIS A 215 9.66 4.14 -0.10
C HIS A 215 9.77 4.68 -1.53
N SER A 216 9.19 3.99 -2.50
CA SER A 216 9.23 4.37 -3.91
C SER A 216 7.97 5.12 -4.37
N THR A 217 8.08 5.88 -5.47
CA THR A 217 6.93 6.57 -6.10
C THR A 217 5.78 5.62 -6.43
N LYS A 218 6.12 4.37 -6.83
CA LYS A 218 5.14 3.32 -7.11
C LYS A 218 4.27 3.02 -5.89
N LEU A 219 4.88 2.97 -4.70
CA LEU A 219 4.22 2.63 -3.45
C LEU A 219 3.64 3.84 -2.71
N MET A 220 3.67 5.04 -3.29
CA MET A 220 2.99 6.19 -2.68
C MET A 220 1.49 5.90 -2.52
N GLY A 221 0.97 6.07 -1.31
CA GLY A 221 -0.39 5.68 -0.91
C GLY A 221 -0.59 4.17 -0.72
N GLY A 222 0.50 3.39 -0.67
CA GLY A 222 0.52 1.94 -0.46
C GLY A 222 -0.03 1.52 0.90
N VAL A 223 0.15 2.32 1.96
CA VAL A 223 -0.44 2.07 3.28
C VAL A 223 -1.97 2.11 3.19
N ALA A 224 -2.53 3.16 2.61
CA ALA A 224 -3.98 3.29 2.42
C ALA A 224 -4.54 2.22 1.48
N GLU A 225 -3.78 1.83 0.45
CA GLU A 225 -4.15 0.70 -0.42
C GLU A 225 -4.26 -0.59 0.37
N LEU A 226 -3.22 -0.93 1.12
CA LEU A 226 -3.18 -2.14 1.91
C LEU A 226 -4.28 -2.16 2.98
N LYS A 227 -4.47 -1.05 3.71
CA LYS A 227 -5.53 -0.93 4.73
C LYS A 227 -6.91 -1.20 4.14
N ASN A 228 -7.20 -0.69 2.94
CA ASN A 228 -8.46 -0.94 2.25
C ASN A 228 -8.57 -2.38 1.74
N CYS A 229 -7.48 -2.99 1.26
CA CYS A 229 -7.44 -4.41 0.88
C CYS A 229 -7.71 -5.32 2.07
N ILE A 230 -7.15 -5.02 3.24
CA ILE A 230 -7.41 -5.74 4.49
C ILE A 230 -8.89 -5.62 4.85
N LYS A 231 -9.47 -4.41 4.86
CA LYS A 231 -10.90 -4.20 5.15
C LYS A 231 -11.81 -5.01 4.22
N LEU A 232 -11.55 -4.96 2.91
CA LEU A 232 -12.31 -5.71 1.91
C LEU A 232 -12.26 -7.23 2.18
N ASN A 233 -11.06 -7.78 2.36
CA ASN A 233 -10.88 -9.21 2.59
C ASN A 233 -11.44 -9.67 3.96
N TYR A 234 -11.28 -8.85 5.00
CA TYR A 234 -11.83 -9.13 6.32
C TYR A 234 -13.37 -9.21 6.29
N LEU A 235 -14.04 -8.25 5.65
CA LEU A 235 -15.50 -8.29 5.44
C LEU A 235 -15.93 -9.55 4.67
N SER A 236 -15.12 -9.96 3.69
CA SER A 236 -15.36 -11.14 2.86
C SER A 236 -15.27 -12.44 3.66
N LYS A 237 -14.25 -12.58 4.52
CA LYS A 237 -14.10 -13.72 5.46
C LYS A 237 -15.31 -13.83 6.38
N HIS A 238 -15.75 -12.71 6.98
CA HIS A 238 -16.92 -12.69 7.87
C HIS A 238 -18.23 -13.01 7.17
N ARG A 239 -18.42 -12.52 5.94
CA ARG A 239 -19.62 -12.79 5.13
C ARG A 239 -19.59 -14.15 4.42
N LYS A 240 -18.46 -14.85 4.45
CA LYS A 240 -18.23 -16.12 3.72
C LYS A 240 -18.51 -15.97 2.21
N THR A 241 -18.05 -14.86 1.64
CA THR A 241 -18.18 -14.54 0.22
C THR A 241 -16.82 -14.15 -0.35
N PRO A 242 -16.60 -14.26 -1.68
CA PRO A 242 -15.40 -13.70 -2.31
C PRO A 242 -15.28 -12.18 -2.09
N PRO A 243 -14.06 -11.60 -2.22
CA PRO A 243 -13.79 -10.17 -2.05
C PRO A 243 -14.26 -9.31 -3.24
N ILE A 244 -15.54 -9.42 -3.55
CA ILE A 244 -16.25 -8.66 -4.57
C ILE A 244 -17.57 -8.15 -3.98
N ASN A 245 -18.04 -6.99 -4.45
CA ASN A 245 -19.34 -6.41 -4.07
C ASN A 245 -19.54 -6.20 -2.56
N GLN A 246 -18.47 -5.90 -1.82
CA GLN A 246 -18.53 -5.67 -0.38
C GLN A 246 -18.88 -4.22 0.01
N GLY A 247 -19.13 -3.34 -0.97
CA GLY A 247 -19.32 -1.90 -0.77
C GLY A 247 -18.02 -1.10 -0.70
N ILE A 248 -16.87 -1.76 -0.89
CA ILE A 248 -15.55 -1.14 -0.98
C ILE A 248 -14.97 -1.46 -2.37
N SER A 249 -14.52 -0.43 -3.08
CA SER A 249 -13.81 -0.56 -4.35
C SER A 249 -12.38 -0.05 -4.19
N ILE A 250 -11.40 -0.84 -4.62
CA ILE A 250 -9.97 -0.53 -4.42
C ILE A 250 -9.27 -0.24 -5.75
N PHE A 251 -9.97 -0.29 -6.88
CA PHE A 251 -9.36 -0.04 -8.19
C PHE A 251 -8.70 1.35 -8.26
N LYS A 252 -7.40 1.38 -8.57
CA LYS A 252 -6.66 2.61 -8.88
C LYS A 252 -5.94 2.46 -10.22
N ALA A 253 -5.76 3.58 -10.93
CA ALA A 253 -4.83 3.66 -12.05
C ALA A 253 -3.56 4.35 -11.52
N LYS A 254 -2.42 3.65 -11.51
CA LYS A 254 -1.12 4.20 -11.06
C LYS A 254 -0.12 4.23 -12.23
N GLY A 255 0.88 5.10 -12.12
CA GLY A 255 1.99 5.20 -13.06
C GLY A 255 3.33 5.06 -12.35
N LYS A 256 4.37 4.58 -13.05
CA LYS A 256 5.70 4.31 -12.49
C LYS A 256 6.56 5.59 -12.31
N LEU A 257 6.41 6.56 -13.20
CA LEU A 257 7.26 7.74 -13.26
C LEU A 257 6.57 8.95 -12.64
N SER A 258 7.22 9.58 -11.65
CA SER A 258 6.93 10.96 -11.28
C SER A 258 7.59 11.88 -12.29
N GLY A 259 6.81 12.68 -13.02
CA GLY A 259 7.39 13.75 -13.84
C GLY A 259 8.20 14.72 -12.97
N ILE A 260 9.29 15.26 -13.53
CA ILE A 260 10.05 16.35 -12.88
C ILE A 260 9.10 17.54 -12.75
N LYS A 261 8.73 17.89 -11.51
CA LYS A 261 7.94 19.09 -11.25
C LYS A 261 8.91 20.29 -11.22
N PRO A 262 8.78 21.27 -12.14
CA PRO A 262 9.62 22.46 -12.09
C PRO A 262 9.36 23.23 -10.79
N LYS A 263 10.38 23.93 -10.27
CA LYS A 263 10.19 24.94 -9.22
C LYS A 263 9.53 26.15 -9.88
N ILE A 264 8.26 26.37 -9.57
CA ILE A 264 7.46 27.49 -10.09
C ILE A 264 7.40 28.57 -9.01
N ASP A 265 7.80 29.80 -9.35
CA ASP A 265 7.49 30.97 -8.52
C ASP A 265 5.99 31.25 -8.60
N LYS A 266 5.33 31.27 -7.45
CA LYS A 266 3.88 31.43 -7.32
C LYS A 266 3.47 32.87 -7.00
N SER A 267 4.42 33.80 -6.88
CA SER A 267 4.18 35.19 -6.46
C SER A 267 3.15 35.94 -7.32
N GLY A 268 3.02 35.59 -8.62
CA GLY A 268 2.03 36.14 -9.55
C GLY A 268 0.97 35.14 -10.02
N ALA A 269 0.83 33.98 -9.36
CA ALA A 269 -0.10 32.95 -9.81
C ALA A 269 -1.56 33.34 -9.54
N VAL A 270 -2.42 33.22 -10.55
CA VAL A 270 -3.88 33.29 -10.37
C VAL A 270 -4.33 31.93 -9.83
N ILE A 271 -4.77 31.91 -8.56
CA ILE A 271 -5.27 30.69 -7.93
C ILE A 271 -6.74 30.51 -8.31
N VAL A 272 -7.06 29.41 -8.98
CA VAL A 272 -8.42 29.04 -9.37
C VAL A 272 -8.91 27.96 -8.41
N GLU A 273 -9.60 28.35 -7.34
CA GLU A 273 -10.11 27.41 -6.31
C GLU A 273 -11.60 27.09 -6.46
N LYS A 274 -12.36 27.97 -7.14
CA LYS A 274 -13.82 27.82 -7.28
C LYS A 274 -14.18 27.33 -8.66
N LEU A 275 -15.12 26.38 -8.71
CA LEU A 275 -15.77 25.95 -9.93
C LEU A 275 -16.64 27.10 -10.46
N ASN A 276 -16.61 27.34 -11.77
CA ASN A 276 -17.60 28.20 -12.40
C ASN A 276 -18.80 27.35 -12.83
N GLU A 277 -19.93 27.51 -12.16
CA GLU A 277 -21.16 26.74 -12.39
C GLU A 277 -22.05 27.35 -13.48
N THR A 278 -21.67 28.47 -14.11
CA THR A 278 -22.50 29.08 -15.15
C THR A 278 -22.62 28.14 -16.36
N TYR A 279 -23.84 27.67 -16.60
CA TYR A 279 -24.20 26.87 -17.77
C TYR A 279 -25.11 27.67 -18.70
N GLN A 280 -24.70 27.81 -19.95
CA GLN A 280 -25.54 28.32 -21.03
C GLN A 280 -25.73 27.21 -22.06
N PRO A 281 -26.97 26.75 -22.31
CA PRO A 281 -27.21 25.72 -23.31
C PRO A 281 -26.77 26.18 -24.70
N ASP A 282 -26.08 25.29 -25.41
CA ASP A 282 -25.72 25.53 -26.80
C ASP A 282 -26.96 25.46 -27.71
N LYS A 283 -27.13 26.48 -28.54
CA LYS A 283 -28.26 26.58 -29.48
C LYS A 283 -28.24 25.49 -30.54
N LYS A 284 -27.08 24.90 -30.84
CA LYS A 284 -26.93 23.77 -31.77
C LYS A 284 -27.23 22.41 -31.13
N GLY A 285 -27.62 22.41 -29.86
CA GLY A 285 -28.07 21.23 -29.13
C GLY A 285 -27.01 20.64 -28.21
N TYR A 286 -27.10 19.34 -27.93
CA TYR A 286 -26.25 18.67 -26.93
C TYR A 286 -25.68 17.36 -27.45
N PHE A 287 -24.67 16.82 -26.76
CA PHE A 287 -24.00 15.58 -27.15
C PHE A 287 -24.12 14.51 -26.07
N LYS A 288 -24.28 13.27 -26.50
CA LYS A 288 -24.13 12.07 -25.66
C LYS A 288 -22.97 11.24 -26.16
N ILE A 289 -22.09 10.82 -25.25
CA ILE A 289 -20.91 10.02 -25.55
C ILE A 289 -21.10 8.62 -24.96
N TYR A 290 -20.70 7.60 -25.70
CA TYR A 290 -20.69 6.21 -25.23
C TYR A 290 -19.38 5.54 -25.59
N VAL A 291 -18.91 4.65 -24.73
CA VAL A 291 -17.71 3.84 -24.96
C VAL A 291 -18.12 2.38 -25.11
N ASN A 292 -17.76 1.76 -26.23
CA ASN A 292 -17.95 0.34 -26.48
C ASN A 292 -16.59 -0.36 -26.50
N HIS A 293 -16.32 -1.07 -25.41
CA HIS A 293 -15.07 -1.81 -25.20
C HIS A 293 -14.93 -3.02 -26.12
N PHE A 294 -16.05 -3.63 -26.53
CA PHE A 294 -16.05 -4.81 -27.39
C PHE A 294 -15.68 -4.42 -28.83
N GLU A 295 -16.35 -3.42 -29.39
CA GLU A 295 -16.05 -2.87 -30.72
C GLU A 295 -14.80 -1.97 -30.74
N ARG A 296 -14.30 -1.64 -29.54
CA ARG A 296 -13.16 -0.76 -29.30
C ARG A 296 -13.34 0.63 -29.92
N CYS A 297 -14.48 1.26 -29.67
CA CYS A 297 -14.83 2.57 -30.23
C CYS A 297 -15.60 3.46 -29.24
N ILE A 298 -15.67 4.74 -29.57
CA ILE A 298 -16.41 5.80 -28.91
C ILE A 298 -17.48 6.27 -29.89
N TYR A 299 -18.73 6.34 -29.43
CA TYR A 299 -19.81 6.98 -30.16
C TYR A 299 -20.06 8.37 -29.61
N VAL A 300 -20.25 9.33 -30.49
CA VAL A 300 -20.65 10.71 -30.17
C VAL A 300 -21.94 11.00 -30.92
N LEU A 301 -23.02 11.20 -30.17
CA LEU A 301 -24.35 11.44 -30.71
C LEU A 301 -24.73 12.90 -30.43
N GLN A 302 -24.96 13.67 -31.48
CA GLN A 302 -25.48 15.02 -31.38
C GLN A 302 -26.99 15.01 -31.47
N TYR A 303 -27.64 15.73 -30.57
CA TYR A 303 -29.09 15.93 -30.54
C TYR A 303 -29.44 17.40 -30.67
N SER A 304 -30.61 17.69 -31.27
CA SER A 304 -31.24 19.02 -31.22
C SER A 304 -31.76 19.31 -29.81
N LEU A 305 -32.12 20.57 -29.54
CA LEU A 305 -32.82 20.95 -28.31
C LEU A 305 -34.21 20.30 -28.16
N ASN A 306 -34.77 19.81 -29.27
CA ASN A 306 -36.03 19.04 -29.30
C ASN A 306 -35.80 17.52 -29.20
N HIS A 307 -34.59 17.09 -28.87
CA HIS A 307 -34.18 15.69 -28.71
C HIS A 307 -34.12 14.86 -30.00
N ASP A 308 -34.07 15.50 -31.17
CA ASP A 308 -33.87 14.81 -32.45
C ASP A 308 -32.40 14.45 -32.64
N LEU A 309 -32.09 13.21 -33.01
CA LEU A 309 -30.72 12.81 -33.33
C LEU A 309 -30.28 13.46 -34.66
N LEU A 310 -29.29 14.35 -34.59
CA LEU A 310 -28.78 15.11 -35.74
C LEU A 310 -27.59 14.42 -36.41
N LYS A 311 -26.66 13.89 -35.60
CA LYS A 311 -25.40 13.32 -36.11
C LYS A 311 -24.88 12.23 -35.19
N VAL A 312 -24.21 11.24 -35.79
CA VAL A 312 -23.42 10.24 -35.07
C VAL A 312 -22.01 10.24 -35.62
N LEU A 313 -21.02 10.33 -34.74
CA LEU A 313 -19.61 10.13 -35.05
C LEU A 313 -19.12 8.89 -34.29
N ILE A 314 -18.27 8.10 -34.94
CA ILE A 314 -17.66 6.91 -34.37
C ILE A 314 -16.15 7.03 -34.55
N GLY A 315 -15.40 6.85 -33.47
CA GLY A 315 -13.95 6.98 -33.50
C GLY A 315 -13.32 6.27 -32.32
N LYS A 316 -11.99 6.29 -32.24
CA LYS A 316 -11.24 5.66 -31.14
C LYS A 316 -10.38 6.66 -30.36
N ASN A 317 -10.29 7.88 -30.86
CA ASN A 317 -9.33 8.88 -30.41
C ASN A 317 -10.04 10.21 -30.19
N ALA A 318 -9.79 10.85 -29.04
CA ALA A 318 -10.48 12.07 -28.64
C ALA A 318 -10.15 13.24 -29.57
N GLU A 319 -8.90 13.37 -29.98
CA GLU A 319 -8.44 14.45 -30.86
C GLU A 319 -9.09 14.35 -32.25
N ALA A 320 -9.15 13.15 -32.84
CA ALA A 320 -9.78 12.94 -34.13
C ALA A 320 -11.28 13.27 -34.09
N LEU A 321 -11.97 12.83 -33.03
CA LEU A 321 -13.39 13.13 -32.83
C LEU A 321 -13.62 14.63 -32.58
N SER A 322 -12.82 15.28 -31.73
CA SER A 322 -12.99 16.70 -31.41
C SER A 322 -12.73 17.59 -32.64
N LYS A 323 -11.66 17.31 -33.40
CA LYS A 323 -11.38 18.02 -34.66
C LYS A 323 -12.50 17.82 -35.67
N LYS A 324 -13.09 16.63 -35.75
CA LYS A 324 -14.20 16.37 -36.68
C LYS A 324 -15.48 17.12 -36.30
N ILE A 325 -15.77 17.24 -35.00
CA ILE A 325 -16.89 18.05 -34.49
C ILE A 325 -16.74 19.52 -34.90
N ILE A 326 -15.52 20.07 -34.76
CA ILE A 326 -15.19 21.44 -35.15
C ILE A 326 -15.28 21.61 -36.67
N GLU A 327 -14.67 20.69 -37.44
CA GLU A 327 -14.70 20.72 -38.92
C GLU A 327 -16.13 20.72 -39.47
N LEU A 328 -17.02 19.93 -38.85
CA LEU A 328 -18.43 19.85 -39.22
C LEU A 328 -19.30 20.99 -38.65
N ASN A 329 -18.72 21.93 -37.90
CA ASN A 329 -19.41 23.06 -37.26
C ASN A 329 -20.59 22.63 -36.36
N LEU A 330 -20.50 21.46 -35.71
CA LEU A 330 -21.59 20.90 -34.91
C LEU A 330 -21.88 21.73 -33.63
N THR A 331 -20.89 22.51 -33.17
CA THR A 331 -21.02 23.55 -32.14
C THR A 331 -20.09 24.71 -32.48
N ASP A 332 -20.46 25.93 -32.12
CA ASP A 332 -19.64 27.14 -32.14
C ASP A 332 -19.46 27.76 -30.73
N ASP A 333 -20.03 27.12 -29.70
CA ASP A 333 -19.86 27.53 -28.31
C ASP A 333 -18.51 27.05 -27.77
N ILE A 334 -17.64 27.99 -27.39
CA ILE A 334 -16.28 27.68 -26.94
C ILE A 334 -16.25 26.88 -25.63
N TYR A 335 -17.23 27.06 -24.75
CA TYR A 335 -17.33 26.31 -23.50
C TYR A 335 -17.81 24.88 -23.77
N HIS A 336 -18.71 24.69 -24.73
CA HIS A 336 -19.18 23.38 -25.15
C HIS A 336 -18.08 22.59 -25.88
N VAL A 337 -17.28 23.25 -26.73
CA VAL A 337 -16.07 22.66 -27.34
C VAL A 337 -15.09 22.20 -26.26
N ASN A 338 -14.83 23.03 -25.24
CA ASN A 338 -13.97 22.65 -24.12
C ASN A 338 -14.55 21.46 -23.32
N TYR A 339 -15.86 21.47 -23.04
CA TYR A 339 -16.55 20.36 -22.38
C TYR A 339 -16.37 19.05 -23.16
N LEU A 340 -16.63 19.08 -24.47
CA LEU A 340 -16.46 17.92 -25.35
C LEU A 340 -15.03 17.41 -25.37
N GLY A 341 -14.03 18.31 -25.38
CA GLY A 341 -12.62 17.93 -25.30
C GLY A 341 -12.31 17.10 -24.03
N ARG A 342 -12.82 17.54 -22.87
CA ARG A 342 -12.65 16.82 -21.59
C ARG A 342 -13.36 15.47 -21.61
N GLU A 343 -14.62 15.44 -22.04
CA GLU A 343 -15.42 14.22 -22.04
C GLU A 343 -14.91 13.19 -23.04
N LEU A 344 -14.46 13.61 -24.23
CA LEU A 344 -13.84 12.72 -25.20
C LEU A 344 -12.51 12.17 -24.70
N SER A 345 -11.68 13.00 -24.03
CA SER A 345 -10.44 12.53 -23.42
C SER A 345 -10.70 11.51 -22.30
N LYS A 346 -11.72 11.75 -21.46
CA LYS A 346 -12.21 10.80 -20.45
C LYS A 346 -12.70 9.50 -21.10
N ALA A 347 -13.48 9.59 -22.17
CA ALA A 347 -13.98 8.44 -22.92
C ALA A 347 -12.85 7.61 -23.56
N GLU A 348 -11.85 8.26 -24.16
CA GLU A 348 -10.65 7.60 -24.70
C GLU A 348 -9.84 6.91 -23.61
N PHE A 349 -9.64 7.58 -22.46
CA PHE A 349 -8.99 6.94 -21.32
C PHE A 349 -9.77 5.74 -20.80
N CYS A 350 -11.09 5.84 -20.69
CA CYS A 350 -11.95 4.71 -20.32
C CYS A 350 -11.78 3.57 -21.31
N LEU A 351 -11.90 3.84 -22.61
CA LEU A 351 -11.72 2.86 -23.70
C LEU A 351 -10.37 2.13 -23.60
N PHE A 352 -9.29 2.87 -23.34
CA PHE A 352 -7.95 2.29 -23.19
C PHE A 352 -7.79 1.47 -21.90
N SER A 353 -8.28 2.00 -20.77
CA SER A 353 -8.09 1.40 -19.44
C SER A 353 -9.10 0.30 -19.11
N GLY A 354 -10.12 0.09 -19.94
CA GLY A 354 -11.23 -0.83 -19.69
C GLY A 354 -12.21 -0.35 -18.61
N LYS A 355 -12.09 0.89 -18.14
CA LYS A 355 -13.02 1.46 -17.16
C LYS A 355 -14.38 1.78 -17.80
N PRO A 356 -15.49 1.67 -17.06
CA PRO A 356 -16.77 2.18 -17.54
C PRO A 356 -16.68 3.70 -17.71
N TYR A 357 -17.23 4.20 -18.82
CA TYR A 357 -17.38 5.64 -19.04
C TYR A 357 -18.75 6.08 -18.52
N ILE A 358 -18.75 7.15 -17.73
CA ILE A 358 -19.95 7.84 -17.24
C ILE A 358 -19.76 9.30 -17.62
N GLN A 359 -20.64 9.81 -18.47
CA GLN A 359 -20.66 11.23 -18.83
C GLN A 359 -21.16 12.04 -17.65
N ASP A 360 -20.55 13.21 -17.42
CA ASP A 360 -21.01 14.14 -16.39
C ASP A 360 -22.42 14.67 -16.75
N ASN A 361 -23.33 14.66 -15.78
CA ASN A 361 -24.75 15.07 -15.96
C ASN A 361 -24.93 16.57 -16.12
#